data_AF-A0A412B2D2-F1
#
_entry.id   AF-A0A412B2D2-F1
#
_cell.length_a   1.000
_cell.length_b   1.000
_cell.length_c   1.000
_cell.angle_alpha   90.00
_cell.angle_beta   90.00
_cell.angle_gamma   90.00
#
_symmetry.space_group_name_H-M   'P 1'
#
loop_
_entity.id
_entity.type
_entity.pdbx_description
1 polymer ?
#
loop_
_entity_poly.entity_id
_entity_poly.type
_entity_poly.pdbx_seq_one_letter_code
_entity_poly.pdbx_strand_id
1 'polypeptide(L)' 'IFKEFDNIYISFSGGKDSGVLLNLCLDYMRRNRLKRRIGMFHMDYEIQYRMTIDYVDRVLEANKDML' A
#
# COMPACT_ATOMS: atom_id res chain seq x y z
N ILE A 1 6.23 4.65 -14.48
CA ILE A 1 5.09 4.62 -13.52
C ILE A 1 4.98 5.95 -12.78
N PHE A 2 5.85 6.25 -11.79
CA PHE A 2 5.74 7.48 -10.99
C PHE A 2 5.87 8.81 -11.77
N LYS A 3 6.40 8.78 -13.00
CA LYS A 3 6.45 9.93 -13.92
C LYS A 3 5.31 9.93 -14.95
N GLU A 4 4.71 8.78 -15.20
CA GLU A 4 3.76 8.57 -16.31
C GLU A 4 2.30 8.68 -15.85
N PHE A 5 2.04 8.50 -14.55
CA PHE A 5 0.68 8.48 -14.00
C PHE A 5 0.53 9.45 -12.83
N ASP A 6 -0.54 10.23 -12.84
CA ASP A 6 -0.93 11.14 -11.75
C ASP A 6 -1.56 10.40 -10.57
N ASN A 7 -2.20 9.27 -10.84
CA ASN A 7 -2.87 8.45 -9.84
C ASN A 7 -2.31 7.03 -9.89
N ILE A 8 -1.75 6.57 -8.78
CA ILE A 8 -1.17 5.24 -8.65
C ILE A 8 -1.84 4.58 -7.46
N TYR A 9 -2.40 3.39 -7.68
CA TYR A 9 -3.04 2.59 -6.65
C TYR A 9 -2.39 1.22 -6.58
N ILE A 10 -2.06 0.77 -5.37
CA ILE A 10 -1.57 -0.59 -5.11
C ILE A 10 -2.72 -1.41 -4.54
N SER A 11 -3.12 -2.45 -5.26
CA SER A 11 -4.06 -3.45 -4.73
C SER A 11 -3.36 -4.23 -3.62
N PHE A 12 -3.89 -4.13 -2.40
CA PHE A 12 -3.31 -4.71 -1.21
C PHE A 12 -4.28 -5.67 -0.54
N SER A 13 -3.98 -6.97 -0.64
CA SER A 13 -4.80 -8.04 -0.08
C SER A 13 -4.45 -8.41 1.37
N GLY A 14 -3.39 -7.81 1.94
CA GLY A 14 -2.77 -8.30 3.18
C GLY A 14 -1.96 -9.59 2.98
N GLY A 15 -1.80 -10.05 1.74
CA GLY A 15 -0.98 -11.21 1.40
C GLY A 15 0.50 -10.88 1.29
N LYS A 16 1.32 -11.94 1.15
CA LYS A 16 2.78 -11.82 1.03
C LYS A 16 3.20 -11.00 -0.19
N ASP A 17 2.66 -11.32 -1.37
CA ASP A 17 3.13 -10.73 -2.62
C ASP A 17 2.75 -9.24 -2.73
N SER A 18 1.52 -8.90 -2.33
CA SER A 18 1.06 -7.52 -2.25
C SER A 18 1.81 -6.73 -1.16
N GLY A 19 2.21 -7.38 -0.06
CA GLY A 19 3.08 -6.80 0.98
C GLY A 19 4.48 -6.48 0.49
N VAL A 20 5.12 -7.40 -0.25
CA VAL A 20 6.44 -7.14 -0.84
C VAL A 20 6.36 -5.99 -1.84
N LEU A 21 5.36 -5.99 -2.73
CA LEU A 21 5.18 -4.93 -3.72
C LEU A 21 5.00 -3.55 -3.07
N LEU A 22 4.11 -3.46 -2.07
CA LEU A 22 3.89 -2.22 -1.32
C LEU A 22 5.19 -1.70 -0.70
N ASN A 23 5.93 -2.55 0.00
CA ASN A 23 7.18 -2.17 0.64
C ASN A 23 8.24 -1.72 -0.37
N LEU A 24 8.36 -2.39 -1.53
CA LEU A 24 9.27 -1.99 -2.59
C LEU A 24 8.90 -0.63 -3.19
N CYS A 25 7.61 -0.36 -3.40
CA CYS A 25 7.14 0.95 -3.89
C CYS A 25 7.45 2.07 -2.89
N LEU A 26 7.15 1.86 -1.60
CA LEU A 26 7.41 2.85 -0.55
C LEU A 26 8.92 3.09 -0.37
N ASP A 27 9.73 2.04 -0.36
CA ASP A 27 11.19 2.14 -0.30
C ASP A 27 11.76 2.90 -1.51
N TYR A 28 11.29 2.60 -2.72
CA TYR A 28 11.68 3.33 -3.93
C TYR A 28 11.32 4.82 -3.81
N MET A 29 10.11 5.16 -3.36
CA MET A 29 9.67 6.54 -3.16
C MET A 29 10.55 7.27 -2.14
N ARG A 30 10.91 6.63 -1.02
CA ARG A 30 11.81 7.19 -0.01
C ARG A 30 13.21 7.45 -0.56
N ARG A 31 13.81 6.45 -1.22
CA ARG A 31 15.16 6.54 -1.80
C ARG A 31 15.28 7.64 -2.86
N ASN A 32 14.22 7.84 -3.64
CA ASN A 32 14.17 8.84 -4.70
C ASN A 32 13.53 10.17 -4.26
N ARG A 33 13.18 10.32 -2.98
CA ARG A 33 12.58 11.53 -2.39
C ARG A 33 11.35 12.02 -3.16
N LEU A 34 10.51 11.09 -3.60
CA LEU A 34 9.28 11.40 -4.32
C LEU A 34 8.28 12.08 -3.36
N LYS A 35 7.98 13.36 -3.60
CA LYS A 35 7.04 14.15 -2.79
C LYS A 35 5.60 14.00 -3.26
N ARG A 36 5.09 12.78 -3.29
CA ARG A 36 3.69 12.47 -3.65
C ARG A 36 3.19 11.26 -2.88
N ARG A 37 1.87 11.18 -2.72
CA ARG A 37 1.20 10.00 -2.12
C ARG A 37 0.73 9.04 -3.22
N ILE A 38 0.55 7.78 -2.85
CA ILE A 38 -0.05 6.75 -3.71
C ILE A 38 -1.22 6.09 -2.97
N GLY A 39 -2.28 5.75 -3.68
CA GLY A 39 -3.41 5.07 -3.05
C GLY A 39 -3.08 3.61 -2.71
N MET A 40 -3.62 3.13 -1.60
CA MET A 40 -3.78 1.71 -1.35
C MET A 40 -5.24 1.35 -1.62
N PHE A 41 -5.47 0.29 -2.38
CA PHE A 41 -6.79 -0.28 -2.61
C PHE A 41 -6.90 -1.63 -1.89
N HIS A 42 -7.72 -1.69 -0.86
CA HIS A 42 -8.09 -2.93 -0.18
C HIS A 42 -9.58 -3.20 -0.40
N MET A 43 -9.92 -4.42 -0.79
CA MET A 43 -11.30 -4.87 -0.90
C MET A 43 -11.66 -5.68 0.34
N ASP A 44 -12.55 -5.12 1.15
CA ASP A 44 -13.17 -5.82 2.28
C ASP A 44 -14.31 -6.69 1.74
N TYR A 45 -14.15 -8.01 1.87
CA TYR A 45 -15.14 -8.99 1.43
C TYR A 45 -16.10 -9.39 2.55
N GLU A 46 -16.00 -8.78 3.74
CA GLU A 46 -16.78 -9.04 4.96
C GLU A 46 -16.64 -10.46 5.56
N ILE A 47 -16.01 -11.39 4.84
CA ILE A 47 -15.79 -12.79 5.24
C ILE A 47 -14.30 -13.15 5.42
N GLN A 48 -13.43 -12.14 5.45
CA GLN A 48 -11.98 -12.32 5.63
C GLN A 48 -11.63 -12.64 7.10
N TYR A 49 -10.49 -13.30 7.30
CA TYR A 49 -9.94 -13.48 8.64
C TYR A 49 -9.71 -12.12 9.30
N ARG A 50 -10.17 -11.95 10.54
CA ARG A 50 -9.95 -10.73 11.34
C ARG A 50 -8.47 -10.33 11.37
N MET A 51 -7.58 -11.31 11.49
CA MET A 51 -6.12 -11.09 11.46
C MET A 51 -5.62 -10.43 10.17
N THR A 52 -6.26 -10.70 9.02
CA THR A 52 -5.94 -10.05 7.76
C THR A 52 -6.38 -8.59 7.77
N ILE A 53 -7.59 -8.31 8.27
CA ILE A 53 -8.12 -6.95 8.42
C ILE A 53 -7.21 -6.13 9.33
N ASP A 54 -6.92 -6.65 10.54
CA ASP A 54 -6.04 -6.00 11.51
C ASP A 54 -4.62 -5.77 10.97
N TYR A 55 -4.13 -6.67 10.11
CA TYR A 55 -2.85 -6.49 9.43
C TYR A 55 -2.90 -5.35 8.43
N VAL A 56 -3.95 -5.28 7.60
CA VAL A 56 -4.13 -4.24 6.60
C VAL A 56 -4.23 -2.87 7.27
N ASP A 57 -5.03 -2.74 8.32
CA ASP A 57 -5.19 -1.50 9.08
C ASP A 57 -3.85 -1.03 9.68
N ARG A 58 -3.08 -1.96 10.25
CA ARG A 58 -1.75 -1.65 10.79
C ARG A 58 -0.80 -1.14 9.69
N VAL A 59 -0.84 -1.72 8.49
CA VAL A 59 0.01 -1.32 7.37
C VAL A 59 -0.39 0.05 6.83
N LEU A 60 -1.70 0.32 6.73
CA LEU A 60 -2.24 1.64 6.37
C LEU A 60 -1.75 2.71 7.33
N GLU A 61 -1.96 2.52 8.63
CA GLU A 61 -1.62 3.53 9.62
C GLU A 61 -0.09 3.76 9.69
N ALA A 62 0.72 2.71 9.56
CA ALA A 62 2.18 2.82 9.59
C ALA A 62 2.80 3.57 8.39
N ASN A 63 2.06 3.76 7.29
CA ASN A 63 2.57 4.39 6.06
C ASN A 63 1.69 5.55 5.56
N LYS A 64 0.85 6.11 6.44
CA LYS A 64 -0.12 7.18 6.15
C LYS A 64 0.48 8.48 5.65
N ASP A 65 1.78 8.70 5.89
CA ASP A 65 2.54 9.82 5.36
C ASP A 65 2.78 9.71 3.83
N MET A 66 2.81 8.49 3.30
CA MET A 66 3.09 8.19 1.90
C MET A 66 1.89 7.63 1.13
N LEU A 67 0.88 7.14 1.84
CA LEU A 67 -0.36 6.60 1.28
C LEU A 67 -1.47 7.63 1.30
#